data_AF-A0ABD0QP75-F1
#
_entry.id   AF-A0ABD0QP75-F1
#
_cell.length_a   1.000
_cell.length_b   1.000
_cell.length_c   1.000
_cell.angle_alpha   90.00
_cell.angle_beta   90.00
_cell.angle_gamma   90.00
#
_symmetry.space_group_name_H-M   'P 1'
#
loop_
_entity.id
_entity.type
_entity.pdbx_description
1 polymer ?
#
loop_
_entity_poly.entity_id
_entity_poly.type
_entity_poly.pdbx_seq_one_letter_code
_entity_poly.pdbx_strand_id
1 'polypeptide(L)' 'IIQLLDWQDQPEHYIMVLERPSPCKDLWDYALFQGGFLSEDTAQVIMAQATKAAYMDIKLENLLINTETLEVKLIDFG' A
#
# COMPACT_ATOMS: atom_id res chain seq x y z
N ILE A 1 2.82 -3.84 -1.33
CA ILE A 1 1.40 -3.47 -1.14
C ILE A 1 0.76 -4.63 -0.40
N ILE A 2 0.00 -4.35 0.67
CA ILE A 2 -0.70 -5.38 1.46
C ILE A 2 -1.79 -5.98 0.59
N GLN A 3 -1.85 -7.31 0.49
CA GLN A 3 -2.86 -8.05 -0.26
C GLN A 3 -4.23 -8.02 0.40
N LEU A 4 -5.28 -7.72 -0.39
CA LEU A 4 -6.68 -7.97 -0.06
C LEU A 4 -6.98 -9.45 -0.30
N LEU A 5 -7.32 -10.17 0.77
CA LEU A 5 -7.61 -11.61 0.75
C LEU A 5 -9.08 -11.90 0.49
N ASP A 6 -9.97 -11.07 1.02
CA ASP A 6 -11.42 -11.16 0.84
C ASP A 6 -12.08 -9.81 1.16
N TRP A 7 -13.27 -9.58 0.65
CA TRP A 7 -14.08 -8.42 1.00
C TRP A 7 -15.57 -8.72 0.94
N GLN A 8 -16.35 -7.98 1.73
CA GLN A 8 -17.80 -8.09 1.76
C GLN A 8 -18.42 -6.70 1.69
N ASP A 9 -19.43 -6.57 0.83
CA ASP A 9 -20.28 -5.40 0.73
C ASP A 9 -21.43 -5.50 1.74
N GLN A 10 -21.58 -4.48 2.58
CA GLN A 10 -22.74 -4.32 3.47
C GLN A 10 -23.45 -3.01 3.17
N PRO A 11 -24.76 -2.88 3.51
CA PRO A 11 -25.55 -1.70 3.16
C PRO A 11 -24.96 -0.34 3.56
N GLU A 12 -24.09 -0.29 4.57
CA GLU A 12 -23.48 0.94 5.09
C GLU A 12 -21.94 0.94 5.11
N HIS A 13 -21.28 -0.20 4.82
CA HIS A 13 -19.82 -0.30 4.91
C HIS A 13 -19.27 -1.52 4.15
N TYR A 14 -17.96 -1.50 3.90
CA TYR A 14 -17.23 -2.65 3.38
C TYR A 14 -16.42 -3.30 4.50
N ILE A 15 -16.38 -4.63 4.51
CA ILE A 15 -15.44 -5.39 5.32
C ILE A 15 -14.32 -5.86 4.39
N MET A 16 -13.07 -5.61 4.77
CA MET A 16 -11.89 -6.06 4.04
C MET A 16 -11.04 -6.95 4.93
N VAL A 17 -10.67 -8.12 4.42
CA VAL A 17 -9.72 -9.03 5.04
C VAL A 17 -8.38 -8.83 4.34
N LEU A 18 -7.42 -8.24 5.05
CA LEU A 18 -6.08 -7.94 4.52
C LEU A 18 -5.06 -8.92 5.07
N GLU A 19 -4.00 -9.21 4.29
CA GLU A 19 -2.86 -9.96 4.81
C GLU A 19 -2.20 -9.21 5.99
N ARG A 20 -1.72 -9.96 6.97
CA ARG A 20 -0.98 -9.40 8.11
C ARG A 20 0.35 -10.13 8.27
N PRO A 21 1.48 -9.51 7.91
CA PRO A 21 2.80 -10.08 8.17
C PRO A 21 3.00 -10.33 9.67
N SER A 22 3.71 -11.40 10.04
CA SER A 22 4.05 -11.68 11.44
C SER A 22 5.48 -12.21 11.57
N PRO A 23 6.34 -11.63 12.41
CA PRO A 23 6.06 -10.46 13.28
C PRO A 23 5.98 -9.15 12.47
N CYS A 24 5.10 -8.23 12.87
CA CYS A 24 5.03 -6.87 12.30
C CYS A 24 4.89 -5.81 13.39
N LYS A 25 5.35 -4.60 13.07
CA LYS A 25 5.07 -3.34 13.78
C LYS A 25 4.92 -2.25 12.73
N ASP A 26 4.16 -1.22 13.04
CA ASP A 26 4.24 -0.01 12.22
C ASP A 26 5.62 0.66 12.39
N LEU A 27 5.95 1.56 11.46
CA LEU A 27 7.27 2.18 11.40
C LEU A 27 7.52 3.13 12.59
N TRP A 28 6.46 3.71 13.17
CA TRP A 28 6.56 4.59 14.33
C TRP A 28 6.94 3.81 15.58
N ASP A 29 6.23 2.73 15.87
CA ASP A 29 6.53 1.82 16.97
C ASP A 29 7.90 1.16 16.80
N TYR A 30 8.28 0.82 15.57
CA TYR A 30 9.63 0.32 15.28
C TYR A 30 10.71 1.37 15.60
N ALA A 31 10.53 2.63 15.17
CA ALA A 31 11.49 3.69 15.45
C ALA A 31 11.59 3.99 16.96
N LEU A 32 10.47 4.02 17.67
CA LEU A 32 10.44 4.17 19.12
C LEU A 32 11.20 3.05 19.84
N PHE A 33 11.01 1.80 19.41
CA PHE A 33 11.73 0.66 19.97
C PHE A 33 13.26 0.76 19.79
N GLN A 34 13.71 1.41 18.70
CA GLN A 34 15.13 1.66 18.43
C GLN A 34 15.69 2.91 19.15
N GLY A 35 14.91 3.57 20.01
CA GLY A 35 15.32 4.76 20.75
C GLY A 35 14.84 6.09 20.15
N GLY A 36 13.84 6.05 19.27
CA GLY A 36 13.21 7.22 18.66
C GLY A 36 13.88 7.73 17.38
N PHE A 37 15.00 7.13 16.98
CA PHE A 37 15.75 7.48 15.79
C PHE A 37 16.27 6.22 15.09
N LEU A 38 16.48 6.32 13.77
CA LEU A 38 17.06 5.25 12.96
C LEU A 38 18.43 5.69 12.45
N SER A 39 19.36 4.73 12.29
CA SER A 39 20.61 5.03 11.59
C SER A 39 20.33 5.40 10.13
N GLU A 40 21.22 6.20 9.53
CA GLU A 40 21.09 6.62 8.13
C GLU A 40 20.98 5.43 7.17
N ASP A 41 21.80 4.40 7.36
CA ASP A 41 21.74 3.16 6.57
C ASP A 41 20.36 2.50 6.63
N THR A 42 19.77 2.42 7.84
CA THR A 42 18.44 1.82 8.04
C THR A 42 17.35 2.71 7.42
N ALA A 43 17.45 4.03 7.65
CA ALA A 43 16.51 5.00 7.11
C ALA A 43 16.54 5.05 5.58
N GLN A 44 17.72 4.96 4.96
CA GLN A 44 17.88 4.95 3.50
C GLN A 44 17.17 3.74 2.88
N VAL A 45 17.34 2.56 3.46
CA VAL A 45 16.69 1.33 3.00
C VAL A 45 15.16 1.42 3.12
N ILE A 46 14.65 1.96 4.23
CA ILE A 46 13.22 2.14 4.46
C ILE A 46 12.64 3.20 3.51
N MET A 47 13.30 4.35 3.38
CA MET A 47 12.85 5.45 2.52
C MET A 47 12.87 5.08 1.04
N ALA A 48 13.86 4.30 0.58
CA ALA A 48 13.88 3.79 -0.79
C ALA A 48 12.67 2.87 -1.07
N GLN A 49 12.32 2.00 -0.11
CA GLN A 49 11.15 1.13 -0.22
C GLN A 49 9.83 1.90 -0.14
N ALA A 50 9.72 2.87 0.78
CA ALA A 50 8.55 3.74 0.92
C ALA A 50 8.32 4.58 -0.34
N THR A 51 9.40 5.16 -0.89
CA THR A 51 9.36 5.92 -2.14
C THR A 51 8.90 5.02 -3.29
N LYS A 52 9.46 3.82 -3.43
CA LYS A 52 9.04 2.85 -4.43
C LYS A 52 7.58 2.43 -4.28
N ALA A 53 7.09 2.25 -3.05
CA ALA A 53 5.69 1.96 -2.78
C ALA A 53 4.77 3.13 -3.17
N ALA A 54 5.17 4.37 -2.86
CA ALA A 54 4.44 5.57 -3.22
C ALA A 54 4.39 5.83 -4.74
N TYR A 55 5.46 5.48 -5.48
CA TYR A 55 5.46 5.52 -6.95
C TYR A 55 4.57 4.44 -7.58
N MET A 56 4.31 3.34 -6.87
CA MET A 56 3.55 2.20 -7.38
C MET A 56 2.04 2.29 -7.13
N ASP A 57 1.56 3.42 -6.62
CA ASP A 57 0.12 3.64 -6.37
C ASP A 57 -0.61 4.30 -7.56
N ILE A 58 0.08 4.54 -8.68
CA ILE A 58 -0.53 4.76 -10.00
C ILE A 58 0.21 3.89 -11.00
N LYS A 59 -0.45 2.81 -11.43
CA LYS A 59 0.08 1.88 -12.41
C LYS A 59 -0.79 1.86 -13.66
N LEU A 60 -0.15 1.82 -14.83
CA LEU A 60 -0.82 1.68 -16.12
C LEU A 60 -1.67 0.40 -16.22
N GLU A 61 -1.31 -0.65 -15.48
CA GLU A 61 -2.07 -1.90 -15.41
C GLU A 61 -3.36 -1.80 -14.56
N ASN A 62 -3.42 -0.85 -13.63
CA ASN A 62 -4.63 -0.57 -12.85
C ASN A 62 -5.56 0.37 -13.63
N LEU A 63 -5.22 0.71 -14.88
CA LEU A 63 -5.93 1.64 -15.73
C LEU A 63 -6.51 0.89 -16.94
N LEU A 64 -7.83 0.67 -16.95
CA LEU A 64 -8.54 0.22 -18.13
C LEU A 64 -8.75 1.41 -19.07
N ILE A 65 -8.34 1.27 -20.32
CA ILE A 65 -8.60 2.26 -21.37
C ILE A 65 -9.67 1.74 -22.33
N ASN A 66 -10.71 2.55 -22.55
CA ASN A 66 -11.65 2.37 -23.64
C ASN A 66 -10.98 2.79 -24.95
N THR A 67 -10.83 1.87 -25.90
CA THR A 67 -10.06 2.13 -27.13
C THR A 67 -10.79 2.96 -28.18
N GLU A 68 -12.09 3.17 -28.05
CA GLU A 68 -12.89 3.98 -28.98
C GLU A 68 -13.01 5.44 -28.49
N THR A 69 -13.18 5.63 -27.18
CA THR A 69 -13.35 6.95 -26.56
C THR A 69 -12.09 7.48 -25.89
N LEU A 70 -11.07 6.64 -25.72
CA LEU A 70 -9.83 6.86 -24.96
C LEU A 70 -10.04 7.15 -23.47
N GLU A 71 -11.23 6.87 -22.93
CA GLU A 71 -11.53 7.03 -21.51
C GLU A 71 -10.74 6.01 -20.67
N VAL A 72 -10.08 6.47 -19.60
CA VAL A 72 -9.26 5.63 -18.72
C VAL A 72 -9.91 5.52 -17.33
N LYS A 73 -10.09 4.30 -16.82
CA LYS A 73 -10.68 4.01 -15.51
C LYS A 73 -9.71 3.22 -14.65
N LEU A 74 -9.49 3.68 -13.43
CA LEU A 74 -8.75 2.91 -12.45
C LEU A 74 -9.63 1.74 -11.98
N ILE A 75 -9.09 0.53 -11.97
CA ILE A 75 -9.80 -0.70 -11.57
C ILE A 75 -9.33 -1.26 -10.23
N ASP A 76 -8.36 -0.61 -9.60
CA ASP A 76 -7.77 -1.09 -8.37
C ASP A 76 -7.41 0.13 -7.52
N PHE A 77 -8.22 0.33 -6.49
CA PHE A 77 -8.07 1.32 -5.44
C PHE A 77 -7.87 0.54 -4.15
N GLY A 78 -6.91 0.95 -3.32
CA GLY A 78 -7.11 0.78 -1.88
C GLY A 78 -8.42 1.42 -1.42
#